data_AF-A0A661LGH8-F1
#
_entry.id   AF-A0A661LGH8-F1
#
_cell.length_a   1.000
_cell.length_b   1.000
_cell.length_c   1.000
_cell.angle_alpha   90.00
_cell.angle_beta   90.00
_cell.angle_gamma   90.00
#
_symmetry.space_group_name_H-M   'P 1'
#
loop_
_entity.id
_entity.type
_entity.pdbx_description
1 polymer ?
#
loop_
_entity_poly.entity_id
_entity_poly.type
_entity_poly.pdbx_seq_one_letter_code
_entity_poly.pdbx_strand_id
1 'polypeptide(L)'
;MSRLQMKAWCDRKKSLSGFTALEILFAVLILCLIGAVAIPAFSNWLPAYHLRAACQDLFGNLQLAKTSAIEKGFKCTVCFYQPIEGSTYHYVIFIDSDNDCEYDPGE
;
A
#
# COMPACT_ATOMS: atom_id res chain seq x y z
N MET A 1 -75.69 -11.46 38.80
CA MET A 1 -74.80 -12.41 38.08
C MET A 1 -74.54 -11.79 36.71
N SER A 2 -73.36 -11.41 36.24
CA SER A 2 -71.97 -11.80 36.50
C SER A 2 -71.08 -10.68 35.93
N ARG A 3 -70.21 -10.10 36.76
CA ARG A 3 -69.01 -9.37 36.33
C ARG A 3 -67.85 -10.03 37.04
N LEU A 4 -66.65 -9.92 36.46
CA LEU A 4 -65.38 -10.44 36.95
C LEU A 4 -65.23 -11.94 36.59
N GLN A 5 -64.25 -12.40 35.83
CA GLN A 5 -62.83 -12.09 35.95
C GLN A 5 -62.16 -12.08 34.58
N MET A 6 -61.70 -10.88 34.22
CA MET A 6 -60.72 -10.60 33.17
C MET A 6 -59.39 -11.32 33.43
N LYS A 7 -58.68 -11.58 32.33
CA LYS A 7 -57.21 -11.56 32.22
C LYS A 7 -56.45 -12.42 33.23
N ALA A 8 -56.39 -13.71 32.93
CA ALA A 8 -55.39 -14.58 33.51
C ALA A 8 -54.21 -14.77 32.55
N TRP A 9 -53.11 -14.09 32.89
CA TRP A 9 -51.74 -14.60 32.76
C TRP A 9 -51.15 -14.82 31.36
N CYS A 10 -50.78 -13.71 30.71
CA CYS A 10 -49.62 -13.71 29.81
C CYS A 10 -48.57 -12.77 30.40
N ASP A 11 -47.92 -13.23 31.47
CA ASP A 11 -46.75 -12.56 32.02
C ASP A 11 -45.51 -13.05 31.26
N ARG A 12 -45.29 -12.46 30.07
CA ARG A 12 -44.02 -12.62 29.35
C ARG A 12 -42.94 -11.91 30.16
N LYS A 13 -42.19 -12.66 30.98
CA LYS A 13 -40.87 -12.22 31.44
C LYS A 13 -40.04 -11.83 30.21
N LYS A 14 -39.89 -10.53 29.97
CA LYS A 14 -38.84 -10.04 29.09
C LYS A 14 -37.52 -10.34 29.79
N SER A 15 -36.73 -11.25 29.24
CA SER A 15 -35.33 -11.38 29.62
C SER A 15 -34.65 -10.05 29.30
N LEU A 16 -34.23 -9.32 30.33
CA LEU A 16 -33.23 -8.28 30.13
C LEU A 16 -31.94 -8.99 29.72
N SER A 17 -31.72 -9.11 28.41
CA SER A 17 -30.46 -9.56 27.84
C SER A 17 -29.52 -8.35 27.85
N GLY A 18 -28.74 -8.23 28.93
CA GLY A 18 -27.60 -7.33 29.02
C GLY A 18 -26.31 -8.10 28.76
N PHE A 19 -25.31 -7.43 28.18
CA PHE A 19 -23.97 -8.00 28.05
C PHE A 19 -23.30 -8.09 29.41
N THR A 20 -22.61 -9.19 29.65
CA THR A 20 -21.81 -9.37 30.87
C THR A 20 -20.48 -8.63 30.75
N ALA A 21 -19.92 -8.19 31.88
CA ALA A 21 -18.58 -7.59 31.90
C ALA A 21 -17.49 -8.56 31.38
N LEU A 22 -17.72 -9.86 31.58
CA LEU A 22 -16.85 -10.93 31.12
C LEU A 22 -16.88 -11.10 29.59
N GLU A 23 -18.03 -10.99 28.95
CA GLU A 23 -18.11 -11.02 27.48
C GLU A 23 -17.36 -9.85 26.84
N ILE A 24 -17.46 -8.65 27.42
CA ILE A 24 -16.69 -7.49 26.91
C ILE A 24 -15.18 -7.71 27.09
N LEU A 25 -14.76 -8.29 28.21
CA LEU A 25 -13.36 -8.63 28.46
C LEU A 25 -12.82 -9.60 27.40
N PHE A 26 -13.57 -10.67 27.10
CA PHE A 26 -13.16 -11.61 26.06
C PHE A 26 -13.21 -11.00 24.65
N ALA A 27 -14.20 -10.16 24.34
CA ALA A 27 -14.30 -9.48 23.05
C ALA A 27 -13.09 -8.57 22.80
N VAL A 28 -12.69 -7.77 23.80
CA VAL A 28 -11.50 -6.90 23.69
C VAL A 28 -10.22 -7.73 23.61
N LEU A 29 -10.11 -8.82 24.38
CA LEU A 29 -8.97 -9.73 24.30
C LEU A 29 -8.79 -10.30 22.89
N ILE A 30 -9.87 -10.79 22.28
CA ILE A 30 -9.83 -11.32 20.91
C ILE A 30 -9.46 -10.21 19.90
N LEU A 31 -10.01 -9.01 20.07
CA LEU A 31 -9.68 -7.86 19.22
C LEU A 31 -8.19 -7.51 19.29
N CYS A 32 -7.59 -7.53 20.48
CA CYS A 32 -6.16 -7.31 20.68
C CYS A 32 -5.30 -8.40 20.01
N LEU A 33 -5.69 -9.67 20.12
CA LEU A 33 -4.98 -10.78 19.47
C LEU A 33 -4.99 -10.64 17.93
N ILE A 34 -6.15 -10.30 17.36
CA ILE A 34 -6.27 -10.05 15.92
C ILE A 34 -5.42 -8.84 15.52
N GLY A 35 -5.49 -7.75 16.26
CA GLY A 35 -4.71 -6.53 16.00
C GLY A 35 -3.20 -6.79 16.02
N ALA A 36 -2.72 -7.61 16.96
CA ALA A 36 -1.30 -7.93 17.10
C ALA A 36 -0.71 -8.63 15.84
N VAL A 37 -1.51 -9.42 15.13
CA VAL A 37 -1.08 -10.11 13.90
C VAL A 37 -1.38 -9.28 12.65
N ALA A 38 -2.52 -8.58 12.62
CA ALA A 38 -2.95 -7.79 11.48
C ALA A 38 -2.02 -6.60 11.20
N ILE A 39 -1.61 -5.85 12.23
CA ILE A 39 -0.79 -4.64 12.09
C ILE A 39 0.57 -4.92 11.40
N PRO A 40 1.42 -5.87 11.86
CA PRO A 40 2.69 -6.13 11.21
C PRO A 40 2.51 -6.72 9.80
N ALA A 41 1.42 -7.45 9.55
CA ALA A 41 1.12 -8.00 8.22
C ALA A 41 0.92 -6.89 7.18
N PHE A 42 0.20 -5.81 7.51
CA PHE A 42 0.07 -4.65 6.61
C PHE A 42 1.38 -3.90 6.43
N SER A 43 2.21 -3.79 7.48
CA SER A 43 3.50 -3.10 7.40
C SER A 43 4.49 -3.79 6.45
N ASN A 44 4.42 -5.11 6.29
CA ASN A 44 5.33 -5.85 5.41
C ASN A 44 5.00 -5.68 3.92
N TRP A 45 3.76 -5.28 3.58
CA TRP A 45 3.34 -5.11 2.19
C TRP A 45 3.83 -3.78 1.63
N LEU A 46 3.88 -2.73 2.46
CA LEU A 46 4.21 -1.37 2.05
C LEU A 46 5.57 -1.23 1.31
N PRO A 47 6.71 -1.70 1.84
CA PRO A 47 8.01 -1.55 1.17
C PRO A 47 8.11 -2.35 -0.13
N ALA A 48 7.46 -3.51 -0.21
CA ALA A 48 7.43 -4.33 -1.43
C ALA A 48 6.69 -3.63 -2.58
N TYR A 49 5.63 -2.87 -2.27
CA TYR A 49 4.92 -2.06 -3.27
C TYR A 49 5.76 -0.88 -3.76
N HIS A 50 6.47 -0.19 -2.87
CA HIS A 50 7.33 0.93 -3.27
C HIS A 50 8.47 0.49 -4.19
N LEU A 51 9.16 -0.61 -3.87
CA LEU A 51 10.22 -1.15 -4.73
C LEU A 51 9.66 -1.63 -6.07
N ARG A 52 8.53 -2.34 -6.06
CA ARG A 52 7.90 -2.83 -7.28
C ARG A 52 7.44 -1.69 -8.18
N ALA A 53 6.85 -0.64 -7.62
CA ALA A 53 6.46 0.56 -8.37
C ALA A 53 7.68 1.24 -9.02
N ALA A 54 8.73 1.51 -8.24
CA ALA A 54 9.96 2.09 -8.77
C ALA A 54 10.61 1.25 -9.89
N CYS A 55 10.64 -0.08 -9.72
CA CYS A 55 11.15 -0.99 -10.76
C CYS A 55 10.27 -0.99 -12.01
N GLN A 56 8.94 -0.94 -11.86
CA GLN A 56 8.00 -0.92 -12.98
C GLN A 56 8.14 0.37 -13.80
N ASP A 57 8.26 1.51 -13.13
CA ASP A 57 8.49 2.82 -13.76
C ASP A 57 9.83 2.85 -14.49
N LEU A 58 10.90 2.36 -13.86
CA LEU A 58 12.21 2.24 -14.49
C LEU A 58 12.18 1.33 -15.72
N PHE A 59 11.47 0.19 -15.64
CA PHE A 59 11.32 -0.74 -16.75
C PHE A 59 10.58 -0.11 -17.93
N GLY A 60 9.52 0.67 -17.67
CA GLY A 60 8.81 1.43 -18.69
C GLY A 60 9.72 2.44 -19.38
N ASN A 61 10.49 3.19 -18.60
CA ASN A 61 11.45 4.16 -19.12
C ASN A 61 12.58 3.49 -19.93
N LEU A 62 13.08 2.32 -19.51
CA LEU A 62 14.07 1.55 -20.27
C LEU A 62 13.52 1.04 -21.60
N GLN A 63 12.26 0.62 -21.65
CA GLN A 63 11.61 0.22 -22.90
C GLN A 63 11.45 1.42 -23.85
N LEU A 64 11.04 2.58 -23.33
CA LEU A 64 10.96 3.81 -24.10
C LEU A 64 12.33 4.26 -24.62
N ALA A 65 13.36 4.20 -23.77
CA ALA A 65 14.73 4.50 -24.15
C ALA A 65 15.25 3.54 -25.23
N LYS A 66 14.97 2.24 -25.11
CA LYS A 66 15.32 1.24 -26.13
C LYS A 66 14.65 1.54 -27.48
N THR A 67 13.36 1.84 -27.49
CA THR A 67 12.64 2.17 -28.73
C THR A 67 13.19 3.45 -29.34
N SER A 68 13.45 4.47 -28.52
CA SER A 68 14.05 5.74 -28.96
C SER A 68 15.47 5.57 -29.51
N ALA A 69 16.27 4.69 -28.90
CA ALA A 69 17.61 4.33 -29.38
C ALA A 69 17.57 3.63 -30.74
N ILE A 70 16.60 2.73 -30.95
CA ILE A 70 16.41 2.04 -32.24
C ILE A 70 15.94 3.03 -33.32
N GLU A 71 15.00 3.94 -32.99
CA GLU A 71 14.48 4.92 -33.95
C GLU A 71 15.52 5.97 -34.34
N LYS A 72 16.31 6.45 -33.39
CA LYS A 72 17.31 7.50 -33.63
C LYS A 72 18.68 6.95 -34.05
N GLY A 73 18.97 5.68 -33.78
CA GLY A 73 20.26 5.05 -34.07
C GLY A 73 21.39 5.41 -33.09
N PHE A 74 21.08 6.06 -31.96
CA PHE A 74 22.03 6.46 -30.92
C PHE A 74 21.83 5.62 -29.65
N LYS A 75 22.90 5.44 -28.84
CA LYS A 75 22.79 4.73 -27.57
C LYS A 75 22.03 5.60 -26.56
N CYS A 76 21.19 4.97 -25.75
CA CYS A 76 20.54 5.60 -24.60
C CYS A 76 21.04 4.90 -23.35
N THR A 77 21.63 5.66 -22.44
CA THR A 77 22.24 5.14 -21.22
C THR A 77 21.44 5.61 -20.00
N VAL A 78 21.30 4.74 -19.00
CA VAL A 78 20.65 5.07 -17.72
C VAL A 78 21.70 5.03 -16.63
N CYS A 79 22.00 6.19 -16.07
CA CYS A 79 22.99 6.34 -15.02
C CYS A 79 22.34 6.73 -13.69
N PHE A 80 22.83 6.15 -12.61
CA PHE A 80 22.39 6.41 -11.24
C PHE A 80 23.42 7.30 -10.55
N TYR A 81 22.95 8.24 -9.72
CA TYR A 81 23.81 9.14 -8.94
C TYR A 81 24.73 10.05 -9.77
N GLN A 82 24.26 10.56 -10.91
CA GLN A 82 25.02 11.53 -11.68
C GLN A 82 24.91 12.94 -11.08
N PRO A 83 26.03 13.67 -10.92
CA PRO A 83 26.02 15.07 -10.56
C PRO A 83 25.73 15.93 -11.81
N ILE A 84 24.55 16.52 -11.89
CA ILE A 84 24.22 17.50 -12.93
C ILE A 84 24.24 18.88 -12.29
N GLU A 85 25.16 19.75 -12.74
CA GLU A 85 25.34 21.12 -12.23
C GLU A 85 25.39 21.20 -10.68
N GLY A 86 26.00 20.22 -10.03
CA GLY A 86 26.16 20.18 -8.56
C GLY A 86 24.96 19.63 -7.78
N SER A 87 23.91 19.15 -8.46
CA SER A 87 22.78 18.43 -7.84
C SER A 87 22.81 16.95 -8.24
N THR A 88 22.78 16.05 -7.26
CA THR A 88 22.76 14.60 -7.51
C THR A 88 21.33 14.12 -7.73
N TYR A 89 21.05 13.60 -8.92
CA TYR A 89 19.76 13.00 -9.24
C TYR A 89 19.78 11.48 -9.01
N HIS A 90 18.65 10.91 -8.59
CA HIS A 90 18.55 9.48 -8.31
C HIS A 90 18.72 8.61 -9.56
N TYR A 91 18.15 9.02 -10.68
CA TYR A 91 18.40 8.44 -12.00
C TYR A 91 18.20 9.50 -13.07
N VAL A 92 18.99 9.40 -14.14
CA VAL A 92 18.89 10.27 -15.32
C VAL A 92 18.95 9.38 -16.56
N ILE A 93 18.18 9.75 -17.59
CA ILE A 93 18.12 9.07 -18.87
C ILE A 93 18.43 10.10 -19.95
N PHE A 94 19.50 9.86 -20.70
CA PHE A 94 19.99 10.76 -21.75
C PHE A 94 20.49 9.94 -22.95
N ILE A 95 20.68 10.60 -24.08
CA ILE A 95 21.17 9.97 -25.31
C ILE A 95 22.69 10.07 -25.31
N ASP A 96 23.31 9.02 -24.79
CA ASP A 96 24.76 8.85 -24.73
C ASP A 96 25.34 8.72 -26.15
N SER A 97 25.84 9.85 -26.66
CA SER A 97 26.31 9.95 -28.05
C SER A 97 27.80 9.64 -28.17
N ASP A 98 28.56 9.80 -27.09
CA ASP A 98 30.01 9.55 -27.04
C ASP A 98 30.41 8.27 -26.27
N ASN A 99 29.44 7.59 -25.66
CA ASN A 99 29.55 6.31 -24.98
C ASN A 99 30.42 6.35 -23.70
N ASP A 100 30.40 7.48 -22.99
CA ASP A 100 31.17 7.72 -21.77
C ASP A 100 30.38 7.50 -20.47
N CYS A 101 29.05 7.35 -20.55
CA CYS A 101 28.13 7.19 -19.43
C CYS A 101 28.11 8.38 -18.45
N GLU A 102 28.47 9.58 -18.89
CA GLU A 102 28.39 10.85 -18.16
C GLU A 102 27.33 11.77 -18.80
N TYR A 103 26.66 12.59 -17.99
CA TYR A 103 25.67 13.52 -18.52
C TYR A 103 26.37 14.80 -18.98
N ASP A 104 26.34 15.07 -20.28
CA ASP A 104 26.92 16.25 -20.87
C ASP A 104 25.86 17.26 -21.36
N PRO A 105 26.12 18.59 -21.23
CA PRO A 105 25.22 19.60 -21.76
C PRO A 105 25.12 19.51 -23.30
N GLY A 106 24.06 18.89 -23.80
CA GLY A 106 23.85 18.65 -25.22
C GLY A 106 23.36 17.24 -25.57
N GLU A 107 23.31 16.34 -24.59
CA GLU A 107 22.87 14.94 -24.68
C GLU A 107 21.58 14.62 -23.91
#